data_AF-A0A0B8PHY7-F1
#
_entry.id   AF-A0A0B8PHY7-F1
#
_cell.length_a   1.000
_cell.length_b   1.000
_cell.length_c   1.000
_cell.angle_alpha   90.00
_cell.angle_beta   90.00
_cell.angle_gamma   90.00
#
_symmetry.space_group_name_H-M   'P 1'
#
loop_
_entity.id
_entity.type
_entity.pdbx_description
1 polymer ?
#
loop_
_entity_poly.entity_id
_entity_poly.type
_entity_poly.pdbx_seq_one_letter_code
_entity_poly.pdbx_strand_id
1 'polypeptide(L)'
;MTIHVKNNIHWVGQRDWEVQDFHGTEYKMTKGTSYNSYLIREEKTVLIDTVDHRFSQQFLQNLEMEIDLNSIDYIIINHAEEDHSGALSALMQRIPNTPIYCTEAAIDSIVGHHHHPEWNFNVVKTGDTLDIGNGKSLVFVEAPMLHWPDR
;
A
#
# COMPACT_ATOMS: atom_id res chain seq x y z
N MET A 1 4.23 -2.36 -15.92
CA MET A 1 3.12 -2.06 -16.83
C MET A 1 1.92 -1.71 -15.98
N THR A 2 1.49 -0.45 -15.99
CA THR A 2 0.26 -0.04 -15.32
C THR A 2 -0.97 -0.47 -16.10
N ILE A 3 -2.08 -0.63 -15.39
CA ILE A 3 -3.38 -0.92 -15.99
C ILE A 3 -4.35 0.13 -15.49
N HIS A 4 -4.95 0.89 -16.41
CA HIS A 4 -6.04 1.79 -16.07
C HIS A 4 -7.24 0.98 -15.56
N VAL A 5 -7.66 1.23 -14.33
CA VAL A 5 -8.80 0.55 -13.70
C VAL A 5 -10.08 1.32 -14.03
N LYS A 6 -10.13 2.60 -13.64
CA LYS A 6 -11.28 3.48 -13.84
C LYS A 6 -10.88 4.93 -13.59
N ASN A 7 -11.24 5.83 -14.50
CA ASN A 7 -10.97 7.27 -14.39
C ASN A 7 -9.48 7.52 -14.10
N ASN A 8 -9.16 8.08 -12.93
CA ASN A 8 -7.78 8.39 -12.54
C ASN A 8 -7.16 7.31 -11.63
N ILE A 9 -7.77 6.13 -11.54
CA ILE A 9 -7.30 4.99 -10.75
C ILE A 9 -6.53 4.04 -11.65
N HIS A 10 -5.27 3.80 -11.30
CA HIS A 10 -4.36 2.94 -12.03
C HIS A 10 -3.88 1.83 -11.10
N TRP A 11 -3.87 0.61 -11.60
CA TRP A 11 -3.17 -0.50 -10.96
C TRP A 11 -1.67 -0.36 -11.25
N VAL A 12 -0.88 -0.36 -10.18
CA VAL A 12 0.60 -0.28 -10.17
C VAL A 12 1.22 -1.48 -9.45
N GLY A 13 0.45 -2.55 -9.26
CA GLY A 13 0.86 -3.74 -8.51
C GLY A 13 1.79 -4.70 -9.27
N GLN A 14 1.80 -5.95 -8.80
CA GLN A 14 2.65 -7.02 -9.30
C GLN A 14 1.86 -8.32 -9.50
N ARG A 15 2.22 -9.08 -10.54
CA ARG A 15 1.75 -10.46 -10.74
C ARG A 15 2.86 -11.43 -10.41
N ASP A 16 2.56 -12.49 -9.69
CA ASP A 16 3.52 -13.52 -9.31
C ASP A 16 2.98 -14.88 -9.75
N TRP A 17 3.44 -15.32 -10.91
CA TRP A 17 3.05 -16.61 -11.49
C TRP A 17 3.82 -17.78 -10.88
N GLU A 18 4.94 -17.51 -10.21
CA GLU A 18 5.89 -18.53 -9.76
C GLU A 18 5.67 -18.94 -8.31
N VAL A 19 5.06 -18.08 -7.48
CA VAL A 19 4.75 -18.42 -6.08
C VAL A 19 3.87 -19.67 -6.00
N GLN A 20 4.27 -20.58 -5.12
CA GLN A 20 3.56 -21.83 -4.85
C GLN A 20 3.14 -21.96 -3.38
N ASP A 21 3.66 -21.11 -2.52
CA ASP A 21 3.66 -21.25 -1.07
C ASP A 21 3.42 -19.88 -0.43
N PHE A 22 2.51 -19.84 0.54
CA PHE A 22 2.15 -18.65 1.31
C PHE A 22 2.01 -19.03 2.79
N HIS A 23 2.38 -18.12 3.69
CA HIS A 23 2.52 -18.38 5.13
C HIS A 23 3.40 -19.60 5.44
N GLY A 24 4.64 -19.59 4.94
CA GLY A 24 5.52 -20.75 4.99
C GLY A 24 5.10 -21.78 3.94
N THR A 25 4.57 -22.93 4.34
CA THR A 25 4.03 -23.95 3.42
C THR A 25 2.57 -24.31 3.71
N GLU A 26 1.93 -23.54 4.59
CA GLU A 26 0.59 -23.84 5.10
C GLU A 26 -0.49 -23.61 4.03
N TYR A 27 -0.26 -22.68 3.09
CA TYR A 27 -1.18 -22.38 2.01
C TYR A 27 -0.53 -22.53 0.63
N LYS A 28 -0.97 -23.54 -0.13
CA LYS A 28 -0.44 -23.85 -1.46
C LYS A 28 -1.14 -23.05 -2.56
N MET A 29 -0.36 -22.23 -3.28
CA MET A 29 -0.82 -21.39 -4.39
C MET A 29 -0.62 -22.07 -5.74
N THR A 30 -1.55 -22.92 -6.16
CA THR A 30 -1.40 -23.72 -7.40
C THR A 30 -1.55 -22.93 -8.70
N LYS A 31 -1.86 -21.64 -8.63
CA LYS A 31 -2.10 -20.76 -9.80
C LYS A 31 -1.36 -19.42 -9.69
N GLY A 32 -0.37 -19.33 -8.80
CA GLY A 32 0.28 -18.06 -8.45
C GLY A 32 -0.66 -17.10 -7.72
N THR A 33 -0.26 -15.84 -7.65
CA THR A 33 -1.01 -14.74 -7.03
C THR A 33 -0.72 -13.39 -7.69
N SER A 34 -1.30 -12.33 -7.14
CA SER A 34 -0.97 -10.95 -7.48
C SER A 34 -1.08 -10.06 -6.25
N TYR A 35 -0.17 -9.11 -6.11
CA TYR A 35 -0.15 -8.10 -5.07
C TYR A 35 -0.61 -6.78 -5.69
N ASN A 36 -1.80 -6.33 -5.32
CA ASN A 36 -2.43 -5.19 -5.98
C ASN A 36 -2.15 -3.91 -5.20
N SER A 37 -1.50 -2.96 -5.85
CA SER A 37 -1.35 -1.58 -5.40
C SER A 37 -2.02 -0.65 -6.41
N TYR A 38 -2.56 0.46 -5.92
CA TYR A 38 -3.32 1.41 -6.74
C TYR A 38 -2.80 2.83 -6.59
N LEU A 39 -2.70 3.54 -7.70
CA LEU A 39 -2.36 4.96 -7.76
C LEU A 39 -3.59 5.75 -8.20
N ILE A 40 -4.07 6.64 -7.33
CA ILE A 40 -5.17 7.56 -7.60
C ILE A 40 -4.58 8.95 -7.87
N ARG A 41 -4.94 9.57 -9.00
CA ARG A 41 -4.41 10.87 -9.42
C ARG A 41 -5.54 11.90 -9.57
N GLU A 42 -5.88 12.55 -8.47
CA GLU A 42 -6.83 13.68 -8.48
C GLU A 42 -6.06 15.00 -8.28
N GLU A 43 -6.57 15.96 -7.51
CA GLU A 43 -5.74 17.10 -7.06
C GLU A 43 -4.65 16.63 -6.09
N LYS A 44 -4.92 15.52 -5.40
CA LYS A 44 -3.97 14.77 -4.59
C LYS A 44 -3.64 13.43 -5.22
N THR A 45 -2.37 13.06 -5.16
CA THR A 45 -1.87 11.76 -5.58
C THR A 45 -1.83 10.82 -4.39
N VAL A 46 -2.53 9.70 -4.48
CA VAL A 46 -2.62 8.71 -3.39
C VAL A 46 -2.15 7.36 -3.88
N LEU A 47 -1.20 6.78 -3.16
CA LEU A 47 -0.82 5.38 -3.31
C LEU A 47 -1.57 4.54 -2.28
N ILE A 48 -2.26 3.49 -2.71
CA ILE A 48 -2.94 2.51 -1.85
C ILE A 48 -2.18 1.21 -1.89
N ASP A 49 -1.69 0.80 -0.72
CA ASP A 49 -0.84 -0.35 -0.45
C ASP A 49 0.41 -0.39 -1.35
N THR A 50 1.28 -1.36 -1.10
CA THR A 50 2.43 -1.65 -1.94
C THR A 50 2.33 -3.09 -2.46
N VAL A 51 3.44 -3.81 -2.52
CA VAL A 51 3.48 -5.21 -2.94
C VAL A 51 4.38 -6.00 -2.01
N ASP A 52 4.40 -7.31 -2.23
CA ASP A 52 5.28 -8.23 -1.55
C ASP A 52 6.74 -7.81 -1.57
N HIS A 53 7.40 -7.97 -0.42
CA HIS A 53 8.78 -7.53 -0.19
C HIS A 53 9.78 -8.05 -1.24
N ARG A 54 9.55 -9.24 -1.82
CA ARG A 54 10.39 -9.84 -2.89
C ARG A 54 10.41 -8.98 -4.15
N PHE A 55 9.36 -8.20 -4.38
CA PHE A 55 9.20 -7.36 -5.57
C PHE A 55 9.48 -5.88 -5.31
N SER A 56 9.98 -5.50 -4.13
CA SER A 56 10.19 -4.10 -3.73
C SER A 56 10.93 -3.27 -4.78
N GLN A 57 12.06 -3.76 -5.29
CA GLN A 57 12.86 -3.03 -6.28
C GLN A 57 12.12 -2.86 -7.61
N GLN A 58 11.45 -3.93 -8.07
CA GLN A 58 10.68 -3.90 -9.31
C GLN A 58 9.46 -2.96 -9.19
N PHE A 59 8.82 -2.95 -8.02
CA PHE A 59 7.72 -2.05 -7.71
C PHE A 59 8.15 -0.60 -7.74
N LEU A 60 9.26 -0.25 -7.07
CA LEU A 60 9.78 1.12 -7.10
C LEU A 60 10.12 1.57 -8.52
N GLN A 61 10.85 0.74 -9.29
CA GLN A 61 11.19 1.07 -10.67
C GLN A 61 9.94 1.27 -11.53
N ASN A 62 8.93 0.41 -11.37
CA ASN A 62 7.67 0.56 -12.07
C ASN A 62 6.96 1.85 -11.68
N LEU A 63 6.92 2.18 -10.38
CA LEU A 63 6.26 3.39 -9.90
C LEU A 63 6.98 4.66 -10.38
N GLU A 64 8.31 4.70 -10.35
CA GLU A 64 9.15 5.80 -10.85
C GLU A 64 8.96 6.05 -12.36
N MET A 65 8.64 5.02 -13.14
CA MET A 65 8.31 5.18 -14.56
C MET A 65 6.93 5.81 -14.79
N GLU A 66 6.03 5.72 -13.82
CA GLU A 66 4.62 6.13 -13.95
C GLU A 66 4.37 7.51 -13.32
N ILE A 67 5.16 7.88 -12.31
CA ILE A 67 5.04 9.14 -11.59
C ILE A 67 6.36 9.54 -10.90
N ASP A 68 6.57 10.84 -10.71
CA ASP A 68 7.59 11.34 -9.78
C ASP A 68 7.16 11.00 -8.36
N LEU A 69 7.94 10.18 -7.65
CA LEU A 69 7.61 9.74 -6.29
C LEU A 69 7.36 10.91 -5.34
N ASN A 70 8.06 12.04 -5.52
CA ASN A 70 7.89 13.22 -4.67
C ASN A 70 6.54 13.92 -4.85
N SER A 71 5.78 13.57 -5.89
CA SER A 71 4.43 14.07 -6.12
C SER A 71 3.34 13.22 -5.45
N ILE A 72 3.70 12.12 -4.79
CA ILE A 72 2.76 11.33 -3.98
C ILE A 72 2.47 12.09 -2.69
N ASP A 73 1.24 12.60 -2.57
CA ASP A 73 0.79 13.34 -1.40
C ASP A 73 0.56 12.40 -0.21
N TYR A 74 -0.07 11.24 -0.44
CA TYR A 74 -0.50 10.32 0.62
C TYR A 74 -0.19 8.86 0.26
N ILE A 75 0.19 8.09 1.28
CA ILE A 75 0.24 6.63 1.21
C ILE A 75 -0.84 6.09 2.17
N ILE A 76 -1.65 5.16 1.69
CA ILE A 76 -2.63 4.43 2.50
C ILE A 76 -2.14 3.01 2.64
N ILE A 77 -2.03 2.54 3.87
CA ILE A 77 -1.76 1.14 4.18
C ILE A 77 -3.02 0.57 4.83
N ASN A 78 -3.74 -0.26 4.07
CA ASN A 78 -4.93 -0.95 4.57
C ASN A 78 -4.56 -2.11 5.48
N HIS A 79 -3.41 -2.74 5.22
CA HIS A 79 -2.96 -3.93 5.93
C HIS A 79 -1.45 -4.06 5.80
N ALA A 80 -0.76 -4.35 6.92
CA ALA A 80 0.69 -4.30 7.03
C ALA A 80 1.37 -5.68 7.00
N GLU A 81 0.69 -6.70 6.47
CA GLU A 81 1.35 -7.96 6.13
C GLU A 81 2.33 -7.76 4.95
N GLU A 82 3.41 -8.55 4.95
CA GLU A 82 4.55 -8.32 4.06
C GLU A 82 4.24 -8.45 2.57
N ASP A 83 3.13 -9.10 2.19
CA ASP A 83 2.65 -9.24 0.81
C ASP A 83 1.95 -7.98 0.28
N HIS A 84 1.65 -7.02 1.18
CA HIS A 84 1.01 -5.74 0.87
C HIS A 84 1.89 -4.53 1.25
N SER A 85 2.55 -4.56 2.41
CA SER A 85 3.42 -3.46 2.86
C SER A 85 4.91 -3.73 2.63
N GLY A 86 5.28 -4.89 2.07
CA GLY A 86 6.67 -5.33 1.98
C GLY A 86 7.62 -4.36 1.28
N ALA A 87 7.13 -3.59 0.30
CA ALA A 87 7.92 -2.58 -0.41
C ALA A 87 7.97 -1.21 0.27
N LEU A 88 7.26 -1.02 1.39
CA LEU A 88 7.11 0.28 2.06
C LEU A 88 8.45 0.87 2.53
N SER A 89 9.33 0.09 3.17
CA SER A 89 10.65 0.60 3.59
C SER A 89 11.47 1.12 2.41
N ALA A 90 11.45 0.42 1.27
CA ALA A 90 12.18 0.86 0.09
C ALA A 90 11.58 2.15 -0.49
N LEU A 91 10.26 2.28 -0.50
CA LEU A 91 9.56 3.49 -0.94
C LEU A 91 9.87 4.68 -0.02
N MET A 92 9.76 4.50 1.30
CA MET A 92 9.99 5.56 2.29
C MET A 92 11.45 6.02 2.34
N GLN A 93 12.42 5.21 1.91
CA GLN A 93 13.80 5.69 1.70
C GLN A 93 13.89 6.78 0.62
N ARG A 94 12.96 6.79 -0.36
CA ARG A 94 12.89 7.80 -1.42
C ARG A 94 12.07 9.02 -1.01
N ILE A 95 11.00 8.79 -0.26
CA ILE A 95 10.04 9.83 0.15
C ILE A 95 9.74 9.79 1.67
N PRO A 96 10.74 10.01 2.53
CA PRO A 96 10.66 9.74 3.97
C PRO A 96 9.64 10.58 4.75
N ASN A 97 9.20 11.69 4.17
CA ASN A 97 8.27 12.62 4.81
C ASN A 97 6.81 12.45 4.36
N THR A 98 6.54 11.54 3.43
CA THR A 98 5.18 11.33 2.90
C THR A 98 4.26 10.76 3.99
N PRO A 99 3.12 11.41 4.28
CA PRO A 99 2.14 10.94 5.25
C PRO A 99 1.62 9.52 4.93
N ILE A 100 1.59 8.67 5.95
CA ILE A 100 1.00 7.33 5.89
C ILE A 100 -0.32 7.34 6.67
N TYR A 101 -1.43 7.02 6.01
CA TYR A 101 -2.75 6.87 6.63
C TYR A 101 -3.04 5.38 6.86
N CYS A 102 -3.32 5.02 8.10
CA CYS A 102 -3.56 3.64 8.52
C CYS A 102 -4.33 3.60 9.85
N THR A 103 -4.78 2.43 10.28
CA THR A 103 -5.44 2.27 11.58
C THR A 103 -4.43 2.42 12.73
N GLU A 104 -4.92 2.60 13.96
CA GLU A 104 -4.04 2.65 15.14
C GLU A 104 -3.26 1.34 15.33
N ALA A 105 -3.91 0.20 15.11
CA ALA A 105 -3.28 -1.11 15.18
C ALA A 105 -2.25 -1.34 14.05
N ALA A 106 -2.44 -0.72 12.88
CA ALA A 106 -1.46 -0.79 11.80
C ALA A 106 -0.12 -0.14 12.16
N ILE A 107 -0.08 0.85 13.04
CA ILE A 107 1.19 1.44 13.47
C ILE A 107 2.08 0.37 14.13
N ASP A 108 1.53 -0.45 15.01
CA ASP A 108 2.28 -1.54 15.67
C ASP A 108 2.79 -2.55 14.63
N SER A 109 1.92 -3.01 13.71
CA SER A 109 2.30 -3.94 12.64
C SER A 109 3.36 -3.36 11.70
N ILE A 110 3.20 -2.11 11.23
CA ILE A 110 4.14 -1.45 10.32
C ILE A 110 5.48 -1.27 11.01
N VAL A 111 5.49 -0.75 12.24
CA VAL A 111 6.74 -0.58 13.01
C VAL A 111 7.37 -1.92 13.32
N GLY A 112 6.59 -2.97 13.60
CA GLY A 112 7.08 -4.32 13.83
C GLY A 112 7.81 -4.93 12.64
N HIS A 113 7.32 -4.72 11.42
CA HIS A 113 7.98 -5.24 10.21
C HIS A 113 9.10 -4.32 9.72
N HIS A 114 8.87 -3.00 9.75
CA HIS A 114 9.72 -2.02 9.06
C HIS A 114 10.67 -1.27 9.97
N HIS A 115 10.46 -1.27 11.30
CA HIS A 115 11.33 -0.68 12.32
C HIS A 115 11.54 0.84 12.20
N HIS A 116 10.53 1.56 11.70
CA HIS A 116 10.55 3.02 11.52
C HIS A 116 9.40 3.72 12.28
N PRO A 117 9.47 3.81 13.63
CA PRO A 117 8.46 4.50 14.43
C PRO A 117 8.43 6.02 14.19
N GLU A 118 9.44 6.58 13.54
CA GLU A 118 9.56 8.00 13.24
C GLU A 118 8.78 8.45 11.99
N TRP A 119 8.24 7.52 11.19
CA TRP A 119 7.43 7.89 10.02
C TRP A 119 6.18 8.67 10.41
N ASN A 120 5.69 9.49 9.47
CA ASN A 120 4.54 10.36 9.67
C ASN A 120 3.22 9.58 9.56
N PHE A 121 2.87 8.85 10.62
CA PHE A 121 1.62 8.10 10.71
C PHE A 121 0.43 8.99 11.06
N ASN A 122 -0.66 8.82 10.32
CA ASN A 122 -1.93 9.51 10.49
C ASN A 122 -3.01 8.45 10.73
N VAL A 123 -3.45 8.35 11.99
CA VAL A 123 -4.46 7.37 12.39
C VAL A 123 -5.82 7.75 11.81
N VAL A 124 -6.47 6.78 11.17
CA VAL A 124 -7.86 6.90 10.68
C VAL A 124 -8.76 5.90 11.39
N LYS A 125 -10.03 6.28 11.54
CA LYS A 125 -11.10 5.45 12.09
C LYS A 125 -12.25 5.31 11.10
N THR A 126 -13.16 4.40 11.40
CA THR A 126 -14.36 4.19 10.60
C THR A 126 -15.18 5.48 10.46
N GLY A 127 -15.41 5.88 9.21
CA GLY A 127 -16.15 7.09 8.85
C GLY A 127 -15.29 8.33 8.69
N ASP A 128 -13.99 8.28 9.07
CA ASP A 128 -13.07 9.36 8.75
C ASP A 128 -12.92 9.50 7.23
N THR A 129 -12.65 10.73 6.79
CA THR A 129 -12.53 11.04 5.36
C THR A 129 -11.27 11.81 5.05
N LEU A 130 -10.66 11.50 3.89
CA LEU A 130 -9.53 12.23 3.33
C LEU A 130 -9.92 12.81 1.98
N ASP A 131 -9.99 14.14 1.88
CA ASP A 131 -10.25 14.82 0.63
C ASP A 131 -9.05 14.67 -0.32
N ILE A 132 -9.33 14.28 -1.57
CA ILE A 132 -8.32 14.13 -2.63
C ILE A 132 -8.55 15.11 -3.78
N GLY A 133 -9.53 16.02 -3.63
CA GLY A 133 -9.88 17.06 -4.59
C GLY A 133 -10.87 16.59 -5.66
N ASN A 134 -11.21 17.49 -6.58
CA ASN A 134 -12.23 17.27 -7.62
C ASN A 134 -13.59 16.80 -7.06
N GLY A 135 -13.93 17.21 -5.82
CA GLY A 135 -15.14 16.80 -5.12
C GLY A 135 -15.18 15.32 -4.75
N LYS A 136 -14.01 14.66 -4.64
CA LYS A 136 -13.87 13.25 -4.24
C LYS A 136 -13.10 13.15 -2.94
N SER A 137 -13.49 12.20 -2.12
CA SER A 137 -12.80 11.89 -0.86
C SER A 137 -12.75 10.38 -0.67
N LEU A 138 -11.73 9.93 0.05
CA LEU A 138 -11.63 8.57 0.55
C LEU A 138 -12.35 8.50 1.89
N VAL A 139 -13.04 7.40 2.15
CA VAL A 139 -13.73 7.13 3.42
C VAL A 139 -13.13 5.84 3.98
N PHE A 140 -12.64 5.90 5.22
CA PHE A 140 -12.01 4.77 5.87
C PHE A 140 -13.02 3.94 6.64
N VAL A 141 -12.83 2.62 6.65
CA VAL A 141 -13.65 1.67 7.40
C VAL A 141 -12.70 0.64 8.00
N GLU A 142 -12.65 0.59 9.32
CA GLU A 142 -11.86 -0.42 10.03
C GLU A 142 -12.57 -1.78 9.92
N ALA A 143 -11.79 -2.82 9.68
CA ALA A 143 -12.23 -4.20 9.58
C ALA A 143 -11.34 -5.12 10.45
N PRO A 144 -11.24 -4.87 11.77
CA PRO A 144 -10.30 -5.60 12.62
C PRO A 144 -10.62 -7.09 12.64
N MET A 145 -9.57 -7.90 12.64
CA MET A 145 -9.61 -9.37 12.54
C MET A 145 -10.19 -9.90 11.23
N LEU A 146 -10.21 -9.08 10.17
CA LEU A 146 -10.50 -9.49 8.79
C LEU A 146 -9.28 -9.29 7.88
N HIS A 147 -8.14 -9.94 8.12
CA HIS A 147 -7.92 -11.04 9.08
C HIS A 147 -6.96 -10.71 10.22
N TRP A 148 -6.31 -9.54 10.20
CA TRP A 148 -5.42 -9.08 11.27
C TRP A 148 -6.04 -7.90 12.04
N PRO A 149 -5.51 -7.56 13.22
CA PRO A 149 -6.00 -6.43 14.01
C PRO A 149 -5.92 -5.06 13.31
N ASP A 150 -5.09 -4.93 12.27
CA ASP A 150 -4.72 -3.66 11.62
C ASP A 150 -5.62 -3.23 10.44
N ARG A 151 -6.59 -4.07 10.07
CA ARG A 151 -7.53 -3.86 8.96
C ARG A 151 -8.64 -2.87 9.27
#